data_AF-A0A267MRP7-F1
#
_entry.id   AF-A0A267MRP7-F1
#
_cell.length_a   1.000
_cell.length_b   1.000
_cell.length_c   1.000
_cell.angle_alpha   90.00
_cell.angle_beta   90.00
_cell.angle_gamma   90.00
#
_symmetry.space_group_name_H-M   'P 1'
#
loop_
_entity.id
_entity.type
_entity.pdbx_description
1 polymer ?
#
loop_
_entity_poly.entity_id
_entity_poly.type
_entity_poly.pdbx_seq_one_letter_code
_entity_poly.pdbx_strand_id
1 'polypeptide(L)'
;MTIWTFFLSILITLISDLLINKLNIYMAFMVLLFIISIGILFDLIGVAVTSANEKPFHSMASRKVAGARQAVKLIRNASTVSNFCNDVIGDICGIVSGMAGAVIILKVALLIKSHSISESILNVLLSGVVASLTVGGKALGKEIGISHSKEIVFAVGKLLYQIKKKIGLNIIKD
;
A
#
# COMPACT_ATOMS: atom_id res chain seq x y z
N MET A 1 17.14 -2.51 -8.19
CA MET A 1 15.78 -2.63 -7.64
C MET A 1 15.41 -4.09 -7.39
N THR A 2 15.49 -4.97 -8.39
CA THR A 2 15.08 -6.39 -8.29
C THR A 2 15.73 -7.21 -7.17
N ILE A 3 17.05 -7.10 -6.95
CA ILE A 3 17.71 -7.81 -5.82
C ILE A 3 17.21 -7.29 -4.47
N TRP A 4 17.05 -5.98 -4.31
CA TRP A 4 16.65 -5.37 -3.06
C TRP A 4 15.19 -5.69 -2.72
N THR A 5 14.31 -5.62 -3.72
CA THR A 5 12.90 -6.01 -3.57
C THR A 5 12.77 -7.50 -3.27
N PHE A 6 13.59 -8.36 -3.87
CA PHE A 6 13.60 -9.79 -3.57
C PHE A 6 13.90 -10.09 -2.10
N PHE A 7 15.02 -9.56 -1.58
CA PHE A 7 15.38 -9.77 -0.16
C PHE A 7 14.35 -9.16 0.79
N LEU A 8 13.83 -7.96 0.47
CA LEU A 8 12.81 -7.31 1.28
C LEU A 8 11.50 -8.10 1.30
N SER A 9 11.06 -8.62 0.15
CA SER A 9 9.86 -9.46 0.03
C SER A 9 10.00 -10.75 0.84
N ILE A 10 11.15 -11.43 0.79
CA ILE A 10 11.38 -12.64 1.60
C ILE A 10 11.27 -12.33 3.09
N LEU A 11 11.94 -11.27 3.54
CA LEU A 11 11.99 -10.89 4.95
C LEU A 11 10.58 -10.53 5.48
N ILE A 12 9.84 -9.72 4.73
CA ILE A 12 8.47 -9.34 5.08
C ILE A 12 7.55 -10.55 5.08
N THR A 13 7.64 -11.41 4.06
CA THR A 13 6.79 -12.59 3.94
C THR A 13 7.00 -13.55 5.11
N LEU A 14 8.26 -13.80 5.51
CA LEU A 14 8.59 -14.64 6.67
C LEU A 14 8.02 -14.08 7.98
N ILE A 15 8.15 -12.77 8.19
CA ILE A 15 7.63 -12.11 9.40
C ILE A 15 6.09 -12.18 9.41
N SER A 16 5.45 -11.92 8.28
CA SER A 16 4.00 -11.95 8.14
C SER A 16 3.43 -13.35 8.40
N ASP A 17 4.06 -14.40 7.86
CA ASP A 17 3.60 -15.78 8.06
C ASP A 17 3.67 -16.20 9.55
N LEU A 18 4.78 -15.87 10.22
CA LEU A 18 4.94 -16.13 11.66
C LEU A 18 3.93 -15.38 12.53
N LEU A 19 3.57 -14.14 12.15
CA LEU A 19 2.54 -13.38 12.85
C LEU A 19 1.15 -13.99 12.62
N ILE A 20 0.77 -14.20 11.36
CA ILE A 20 -0.60 -14.59 10.97
C ILE A 20 -0.93 -16.00 11.45
N ASN A 21 0.03 -16.93 11.46
CA ASN A 21 -0.20 -18.28 11.96
C ASN A 21 -0.57 -18.32 13.45
N LYS A 22 -0.05 -17.39 14.25
CA LYS A 22 -0.38 -17.28 15.69
C LYS A 22 -1.69 -16.55 15.98
N LEU A 23 -2.31 -15.92 14.97
CA LEU A 23 -3.55 -15.17 15.14
C LEU A 23 -4.78 -16.07 15.06
N ASN A 24 -5.82 -15.70 15.83
CA ASN A 24 -7.17 -16.24 15.67
C ASN A 24 -7.74 -15.82 14.31
N ILE A 25 -8.69 -16.60 13.76
CA ILE A 25 -9.32 -16.35 12.45
C ILE A 25 -9.82 -14.91 12.30
N TYR A 26 -10.49 -14.40 13.33
CA TYR A 26 -11.04 -13.04 13.31
C TYR A 26 -9.94 -11.99 13.18
N MET A 27 -8.86 -12.16 13.95
CA MET A 27 -7.72 -11.24 13.91
C MET A 27 -6.93 -11.36 12.61
N ALA A 28 -6.79 -12.57 12.06
CA ALA A 28 -6.16 -12.79 10.76
C ALA A 28 -6.92 -12.10 9.62
N PHE A 29 -8.26 -12.16 9.63
CA PHE A 29 -9.10 -11.47 8.65
C PHE A 29 -8.99 -9.94 8.78
N MET A 30 -8.90 -9.42 10.01
CA MET A 30 -8.68 -7.99 10.24
C MET A 30 -7.31 -7.52 9.72
N VAL A 31 -6.26 -8.31 9.94
CA VAL A 31 -4.92 -8.05 9.41
C VAL A 31 -4.92 -8.10 7.87
N LEU A 32 -5.62 -9.06 7.26
CA LEU A 32 -5.78 -9.14 5.81
C LEU A 32 -6.39 -7.86 5.23
N LEU A 33 -7.52 -7.39 5.79
CA LEU A 33 -8.16 -6.15 5.37
C LEU A 33 -7.24 -4.92 5.54
N PHE A 34 -6.46 -4.90 6.62
CA PHE A 34 -5.49 -3.85 6.87
C PHE A 34 -4.37 -3.83 5.81
N ILE A 35 -3.82 -4.99 5.45
CA ILE A 35 -2.79 -5.11 4.39
C ILE A 35 -3.33 -4.62 3.04
N ILE A 36 -4.55 -5.03 2.67
CA ILE A 36 -5.19 -4.60 1.41
C ILE A 36 -5.39 -3.08 1.41
N SER A 37 -5.86 -2.52 2.53
CA SER A 37 -6.10 -1.09 2.69
C SER A 37 -4.80 -0.29 2.56
N ILE A 38 -3.70 -0.77 3.16
CA ILE A 38 -2.37 -0.17 2.99
C ILE A 38 -1.96 -0.18 1.50
N GLY A 39 -2.12 -1.32 0.82
CA GLY A 39 -1.78 -1.43 -0.61
C GLY A 39 -2.56 -0.43 -1.48
N ILE A 40 -3.87 -0.26 -1.21
CA ILE A 40 -4.71 0.71 -1.92
C ILE A 40 -4.28 2.15 -1.61
N LEU A 41 -3.95 2.47 -0.34
CA LEU A 41 -3.47 3.79 0.05
C LEU A 41 -2.16 4.16 -0.65
N PHE A 42 -1.22 3.23 -0.74
CA PHE A 42 0.03 3.46 -1.45
C PHE A 42 -0.16 3.59 -2.97
N ASP A 43 -1.06 2.81 -3.59
CA ASP A 43 -1.43 2.99 -5.00
C ASP A 43 -2.03 4.39 -5.24
N LEU A 44 -2.93 4.83 -4.36
CA LEU A 44 -3.52 6.18 -4.40
C LEU A 44 -2.45 7.27 -4.31
N ILE A 45 -1.43 7.11 -3.47
CA ILE A 45 -0.29 8.04 -3.39
C ILE A 45 0.51 8.04 -4.69
N GLY A 46 0.83 6.86 -5.25
CA GLY A 46 1.57 6.75 -6.51
C GLY A 46 0.85 7.46 -7.66
N VAL A 47 -0.46 7.20 -7.80
CA VAL A 47 -1.31 7.81 -8.83
C VAL A 47 -1.43 9.32 -8.63
N ALA A 48 -1.63 9.78 -7.39
CA ALA A 48 -1.69 11.20 -7.07
C ALA A 48 -0.38 11.94 -7.42
N VAL A 49 0.77 11.34 -7.13
CA VAL A 49 2.08 11.92 -7.46
C VAL A 49 2.29 12.01 -8.98
N THR A 50 1.84 11.02 -9.75
CA THR A 50 1.94 11.06 -11.22
C THR A 50 0.96 12.01 -11.90
N SER A 51 -0.19 12.27 -11.29
CA SER A 51 -1.23 13.15 -11.86
C SER A 51 -1.14 14.60 -11.40
N ALA A 52 -0.35 14.88 -10.35
CA ALA A 52 -0.21 16.22 -9.81
C ALA A 52 0.58 17.16 -10.73
N ASN A 53 0.09 18.40 -10.86
CA ASN A 53 0.75 19.44 -11.63
C ASN A 53 1.75 20.23 -10.77
N GLU A 54 2.97 20.46 -11.26
CA GLU A 54 4.04 21.19 -10.56
C GLU A 54 3.73 22.68 -10.32
N LYS A 55 3.01 23.35 -11.23
CA LYS A 55 2.73 24.81 -11.18
C LYS A 55 2.20 25.32 -9.83
N PRO A 56 1.13 24.75 -9.25
CA PRO A 56 0.63 25.19 -7.94
C PRO A 56 1.65 25.00 -6.82
N PHE A 57 2.54 23.99 -6.90
CA PHE A 57 3.54 23.74 -5.87
C PHE A 57 4.73 24.70 -5.95
N HIS A 58 5.12 25.14 -7.15
CA HIS A 58 6.14 26.19 -7.29
C HIS A 58 5.69 27.51 -6.63
N SER A 59 4.44 27.93 -6.87
CA SER A 59 3.89 29.13 -6.21
C SER A 59 3.84 28.99 -4.69
N MET A 60 3.47 27.81 -4.18
CA MET A 60 3.50 27.53 -2.73
C MET A 60 4.92 27.51 -2.16
N ALA A 61 5.91 27.00 -2.92
CA ALA A 61 7.31 26.99 -2.50
C ALA A 61 7.92 28.40 -2.46
N SER A 62 7.57 29.28 -3.41
CA SER A 62 7.96 30.69 -3.41
C SER A 62 7.39 31.44 -2.21
N ARG A 63 6.16 31.10 -1.78
CA ARG A 63 5.56 31.60 -0.54
C ARG A 63 6.07 30.90 0.74
N LYS A 64 7.10 30.07 0.65
CA LYS A 64 7.72 29.33 1.76
C LYS A 64 6.72 28.47 2.56
N VAL A 65 5.70 27.93 1.91
CA VAL A 65 4.75 27.00 2.56
C VAL A 65 5.49 25.72 2.96
N ALA A 66 5.35 25.33 4.23
CA ALA A 66 5.96 24.11 4.78
C ALA A 66 5.50 22.86 4.00
N GLY A 67 6.45 22.04 3.52
CA GLY A 67 6.16 20.86 2.70
C GLY A 67 6.06 21.09 1.20
N ALA A 68 5.96 22.35 0.73
CA ALA A 68 5.83 22.62 -0.71
C ALA A 68 7.08 22.23 -1.51
N ARG A 69 8.28 22.45 -0.97
CA ARG A 69 9.54 22.02 -1.63
C ARG A 69 9.65 20.50 -1.74
N GLN A 70 9.20 19.78 -0.72
CA GLN A 70 9.16 18.30 -0.72
C GLN A 70 8.14 17.78 -1.74
N ALA A 71 6.98 18.41 -1.82
CA ALA A 71 5.96 18.08 -2.82
C ALA A 71 6.48 18.29 -4.26
N VAL A 72 7.21 19.38 -4.53
CA VAL A 72 7.88 19.56 -5.84
C VAL A 72 8.90 18.44 -6.10
N LYS A 73 9.75 18.08 -5.12
CA LYS A 73 10.70 16.97 -5.28
C LYS A 73 10.00 15.62 -5.54
N LEU A 74 8.85 15.36 -4.92
CA LEU A 74 8.02 14.18 -5.17
C LEU A 74 7.53 14.12 -6.61
N ILE A 75 6.96 15.21 -7.13
CA ILE A 75 6.44 15.27 -8.50
C ILE A 75 7.58 15.15 -9.52
N ARG A 76 8.72 15.80 -9.26
CA ARG A 76 9.90 15.70 -10.15
C ARG A 76 10.44 14.27 -10.26
N ASN A 77 10.30 13.48 -9.19
CA ASN A 77 10.67 12.06 -9.16
C ASN A 77 9.44 11.13 -9.24
N ALA A 78 8.33 11.60 -9.82
CA ALA A 78 7.05 10.90 -9.80
C ALA A 78 7.12 9.47 -10.34
N SER A 79 7.88 9.24 -11.40
CA SER A 79 8.06 7.90 -11.98
C SER A 79 8.67 6.91 -10.98
N THR A 80 9.70 7.33 -10.25
CA THR A 80 10.37 6.46 -9.27
C THR A 80 9.50 6.22 -8.05
N VAL A 81 8.81 7.27 -7.57
CA VAL A 81 7.91 7.17 -6.41
C VAL A 81 6.69 6.31 -6.74
N SER A 82 6.11 6.48 -7.93
CA SER A 82 4.97 5.70 -8.38
C SER A 82 5.33 4.22 -8.55
N ASN A 83 6.45 3.89 -9.20
CA ASN A 83 6.87 2.49 -9.32
C ASN A 83 7.16 1.87 -7.94
N PHE A 84 7.73 2.63 -7.00
CA PHE A 84 7.93 2.12 -5.65
C PHE A 84 6.59 1.88 -4.91
N CYS A 85 5.66 2.82 -4.97
CA CYS A 85 4.36 2.72 -4.30
C CYS A 85 3.44 1.69 -4.94
N ASN A 86 3.42 1.60 -6.27
CA ASN A 86 2.51 0.71 -6.98
C ASN A 86 3.10 -0.68 -7.17
N ASP A 87 4.32 -0.78 -7.69
CA ASP A 87 4.91 -2.07 -8.03
C ASP A 87 5.47 -2.72 -6.77
N VAL A 88 6.37 -2.06 -6.04
CA VAL A 88 7.04 -2.70 -4.89
C VAL A 88 6.06 -2.93 -3.74
N ILE A 89 5.40 -1.88 -3.27
CA ILE A 89 4.50 -1.99 -2.12
C ILE A 89 3.22 -2.73 -2.51
N GLY A 90 2.69 -2.49 -3.71
CA GLY A 90 1.51 -3.20 -4.20
C GLY A 90 1.75 -4.70 -4.36
N ASP A 91 2.89 -5.13 -4.92
CA ASP A 91 3.22 -6.55 -5.05
C ASP A 91 3.43 -7.20 -3.68
N ILE A 92 4.12 -6.54 -2.75
CA ILE A 92 4.29 -7.03 -1.38
C ILE A 92 2.94 -7.20 -0.69
N CYS A 93 2.06 -6.19 -0.76
CA CYS A 93 0.71 -6.29 -0.20
C CYS A 93 -0.10 -7.40 -0.86
N GLY A 94 0.04 -7.60 -2.18
CA GLY A 94 -0.61 -8.69 -2.93
C GLY A 94 -0.15 -10.07 -2.48
N ILE A 95 1.16 -10.30 -2.40
CA ILE A 95 1.74 -11.58 -1.95
C ILE A 95 1.36 -11.88 -0.49
N VAL A 96 1.52 -10.90 0.39
CA VAL A 96 1.24 -11.07 1.83
C VAL A 96 -0.25 -11.27 2.07
N SER A 97 -1.13 -10.55 1.37
CA SER A 97 -2.58 -10.76 1.47
C SER A 97 -3.03 -12.11 0.91
N GLY A 98 -2.43 -12.59 -0.18
CA GLY A 98 -2.68 -13.93 -0.71
C GLY A 98 -2.28 -15.04 0.27
N MET A 99 -1.09 -14.93 0.87
CA MET A 99 -0.63 -15.84 1.92
C MET A 99 -1.56 -15.79 3.15
N ALA A 100 -1.91 -14.59 3.62
CA ALA A 100 -2.83 -14.41 4.74
C ALA A 100 -4.20 -15.06 4.45
N GLY A 101 -4.72 -14.88 3.24
CA GLY A 101 -5.95 -15.52 2.77
C GLY A 101 -5.86 -17.05 2.83
N ALA A 102 -4.77 -17.64 2.34
CA ALA A 102 -4.55 -19.08 2.39
C ALA A 102 -4.53 -19.62 3.83
N VAL A 103 -3.85 -18.95 4.75
CA VAL A 103 -3.81 -19.33 6.17
C VAL A 103 -5.20 -19.24 6.81
N ILE A 104 -5.99 -18.21 6.48
CA ILE A 104 -7.37 -18.07 6.96
C ILE A 104 -8.23 -19.23 6.45
N ILE A 105 -8.13 -19.58 5.18
CA ILE A 105 -8.89 -20.70 4.58
C ILE A 105 -8.54 -22.01 5.29
N LEU A 106 -7.25 -22.29 5.51
CA LEU A 106 -6.81 -23.50 6.23
C LEU A 106 -7.41 -23.57 7.65
N LYS A 107 -7.40 -22.46 8.40
CA LYS A 107 -7.99 -22.40 9.73
C LYS A 107 -9.52 -22.60 9.68
N VAL A 108 -10.19 -22.07 8.67
CA VAL A 108 -11.65 -22.18 8.51
C VAL A 108 -12.03 -23.62 8.15
N ALA A 109 -11.28 -24.26 7.24
CA ALA A 109 -11.46 -25.66 6.90
C ALA A 109 -11.32 -26.59 8.11
N LEU A 110 -10.34 -26.32 9.00
CA LEU A 110 -10.14 -27.09 10.23
C LEU A 110 -11.29 -26.94 11.25
N LEU A 111 -11.94 -25.78 11.30
CA LEU A 111 -13.10 -25.53 12.18
C LEU A 111 -14.38 -26.14 11.62
N ILE A 112 -14.57 -26.07 10.30
CA ILE A 112 -15.71 -26.66 9.60
C ILE A 112 -15.37 -28.13 9.33
N LYS A 113 -15.30 -28.93 10.40
CA LYS A 113 -15.20 -30.40 10.32
C LYS A 113 -16.40 -31.09 9.63
N SER A 114 -17.38 -30.31 9.14
CA SER A 114 -18.62 -30.81 8.55
C SER A 114 -18.52 -30.84 7.03
N HIS A 115 -18.74 -32.05 6.52
CA HIS A 115 -18.67 -32.55 5.15
C HIS A 115 -19.56 -31.84 4.09
N SER A 116 -20.06 -30.62 4.34
CA SER A 116 -21.11 -29.99 3.53
C SER A 116 -20.60 -28.98 2.48
N ILE A 117 -19.39 -28.42 2.64
CA ILE A 117 -18.82 -27.46 1.69
C ILE A 117 -17.40 -27.89 1.38
N SER A 118 -17.06 -28.05 0.09
CA SER A 118 -15.70 -28.40 -0.30
C SER A 118 -14.75 -27.23 -0.05
N GLU A 119 -13.58 -27.53 0.51
CA GLU A 119 -12.52 -26.55 0.80
C GLU A 119 -12.18 -25.69 -0.43
N SER A 120 -12.20 -26.30 -1.61
CA SER A 120 -11.98 -25.64 -2.89
C SER A 120 -12.99 -24.53 -3.19
N ILE A 121 -14.28 -24.74 -2.89
CA ILE A 121 -15.32 -23.72 -3.11
C ILE A 121 -15.10 -22.54 -2.18
N LEU A 122 -14.76 -22.81 -0.91
CA LEU A 122 -14.53 -21.77 0.09
C LEU A 122 -13.27 -20.95 -0.24
N ASN A 123 -12.22 -21.61 -0.75
CA ASN A 123 -11.01 -20.94 -1.25
C ASN A 123 -11.32 -20.02 -2.43
N VAL A 124 -12.06 -20.50 -3.43
CA VAL A 124 -12.44 -19.70 -4.62
C VAL A 124 -13.29 -18.49 -4.21
N LEU A 125 -14.26 -18.68 -3.31
CA LEU A 125 -15.09 -17.59 -2.80
C LEU A 125 -14.26 -16.53 -2.07
N LEU A 126 -13.40 -16.96 -1.13
CA LEU A 126 -12.60 -16.03 -0.33
C LEU A 126 -11.56 -15.30 -1.18
N SER A 127 -10.89 -16.03 -2.09
CA SER A 127 -9.96 -15.43 -3.07
C SER A 127 -10.67 -14.45 -4.00
N GLY A 128 -11.89 -14.76 -4.45
CA GLY A 128 -12.72 -13.87 -5.26
C GLY A 128 -13.15 -12.59 -4.53
N VAL A 129 -13.52 -12.69 -3.25
CA VAL A 129 -13.82 -11.53 -2.39
C VAL A 129 -12.57 -10.66 -2.20
N VAL A 130 -11.41 -11.27 -1.91
CA VAL A 130 -10.15 -10.53 -1.77
C VAL A 130 -9.74 -9.85 -3.06
N ALA A 131 -9.83 -10.55 -4.20
CA ALA A 131 -9.50 -10.02 -5.51
C ALA A 131 -10.42 -8.86 -5.91
N SER A 132 -11.75 -9.03 -5.77
CA SER A 132 -12.72 -7.97 -6.08
C SER A 132 -12.55 -6.75 -5.18
N LEU A 133 -12.31 -6.94 -3.89
CA LEU A 133 -12.04 -5.84 -2.96
C LEU A 133 -10.75 -5.09 -3.31
N THR A 134 -9.70 -5.82 -3.70
CA THR A 134 -8.42 -5.21 -4.05
C THR A 134 -8.50 -4.45 -5.38
N VAL A 135 -9.08 -5.04 -6.42
CA VAL A 135 -9.22 -4.41 -7.74
C VAL A 135 -10.20 -3.25 -7.70
N GLY A 136 -11.37 -3.44 -7.04
CA GLY A 136 -12.37 -2.39 -6.85
C GLY A 136 -11.84 -1.24 -6.01
N GLY A 137 -11.15 -1.55 -4.91
CA GLY A 137 -10.51 -0.55 -4.05
C GLY A 137 -9.45 0.28 -4.77
N LYS A 138 -8.58 -0.35 -5.58
CA LYS A 138 -7.61 0.36 -6.42
C LYS A 138 -8.28 1.25 -7.47
N ALA A 139 -9.36 0.80 -8.10
CA ALA A 139 -10.11 1.60 -9.07
C ALA A 139 -10.68 2.87 -8.43
N LEU A 140 -11.34 2.74 -7.28
CA LEU A 140 -11.84 3.88 -6.50
C LEU A 140 -10.69 4.80 -6.05
N GLY A 141 -9.59 4.21 -5.58
CA GLY A 141 -8.40 4.94 -5.15
C GLY A 141 -7.78 5.78 -6.28
N LYS A 142 -7.80 5.29 -7.52
CA LYS A 142 -7.32 6.05 -8.69
C LYS A 142 -8.16 7.29 -8.98
N GLU A 143 -9.48 7.17 -8.93
CA GLU A 143 -10.39 8.29 -9.16
C GLU A 143 -10.21 9.38 -8.11
N ILE A 144 -10.09 8.99 -6.83
CA ILE A 144 -9.78 9.90 -5.73
C ILE A 144 -8.38 10.51 -5.90
N GLY A 145 -7.40 9.69 -6.28
CA GLY A 145 -6.01 10.09 -6.49
C GLY A 145 -5.87 11.16 -7.58
N ILE A 146 -6.63 11.05 -8.67
CA ILE A 146 -6.61 12.01 -9.78
C ILE A 146 -7.34 13.31 -9.38
N SER A 147 -8.55 13.18 -8.82
CA SER A 147 -9.39 14.34 -8.45
C SER A 147 -8.77 15.19 -7.33
N HIS A 148 -8.14 14.55 -6.34
CA HIS A 148 -7.55 15.19 -5.17
C HIS A 148 -6.01 15.12 -5.17
N SER A 149 -5.40 14.96 -6.34
CA SER A 149 -3.94 14.82 -6.53
C SER A 149 -3.13 15.88 -5.80
N LYS A 150 -3.54 17.16 -5.89
CA LYS A 150 -2.87 18.28 -5.21
C LYS A 150 -2.85 18.12 -3.69
N GLU A 151 -3.97 17.74 -3.08
CA GLU A 151 -4.10 17.65 -1.62
C GLU A 151 -3.33 16.46 -1.09
N ILE A 152 -3.41 15.31 -1.76
CA ILE A 152 -2.68 14.09 -1.41
C ILE A 152 -1.17 14.35 -1.49
N VAL A 153 -0.68 14.90 -2.61
CA VAL A 153 0.75 15.19 -2.79
C VAL A 153 1.23 16.24 -1.79
N PHE A 154 0.40 17.25 -1.49
CA PHE A 154 0.73 18.23 -0.46
C PHE A 154 0.79 17.60 0.95
N ALA A 155 -0.15 16.73 1.29
CA ALA A 155 -0.16 16.01 2.57
C ALA A 155 1.08 15.13 2.73
N VAL A 156 1.44 14.36 1.69
CA VAL A 156 2.66 13.54 1.67
C VAL A 156 3.91 14.43 1.76
N GLY A 157 3.97 15.53 1.01
CA GLY A 157 5.05 16.51 1.09
C GLY A 157 5.20 17.15 2.48
N LYS A 158 4.09 17.44 3.15
CA LYS A 158 4.06 17.95 4.53
C LYS A 158 4.51 16.91 5.54
N LEU A 159 4.11 15.66 5.39
CA LEU A 159 4.59 14.53 6.20
C LEU A 159 6.12 14.40 6.07
N LEU A 160 6.64 14.36 4.83
CA LEU A 160 8.08 14.33 4.58
C LEU A 160 8.81 15.53 5.17
N TYR A 161 8.22 16.73 5.12
CA TYR A 161 8.78 17.92 5.75
C TYR A 161 8.84 17.79 7.28
N GLN A 162 7.80 17.28 7.92
CA GLN A 162 7.77 17.05 9.36
C GLN A 162 8.79 15.99 9.79
N ILE A 163 8.89 14.90 9.03
CA ILE A 163 9.90 13.85 9.24
C ILE A 163 11.30 14.45 9.11
N LYS A 164 11.56 15.23 8.06
CA LYS A 164 12.85 15.93 7.88
C LYS A 164 13.15 16.90 9.03
N LYS A 165 12.16 17.64 9.51
CA LYS A 165 12.31 18.58 10.62
C LYS A 165 12.60 17.87 11.95
N LYS A 166 11.98 16.71 12.19
CA LYS A 166 12.19 15.91 13.41
C LYS A 166 13.49 15.10 13.39
N ILE A 167 13.88 14.57 12.22
CA ILE A 167 15.01 13.65 12.10
C ILE A 167 16.32 14.38 11.75
N GLY A 168 16.28 15.65 11.30
CA GLY A 168 17.47 16.45 11.01
C GLY A 168 18.32 15.96 9.82
N LEU A 169 18.00 14.80 9.24
CA LEU A 169 18.72 14.20 8.12
C LEU A 169 18.21 14.70 6.78
N ASN A 170 19.15 15.18 5.97
CA ASN A 170 18.96 15.64 4.60
C ASN A 170 18.87 14.42 3.66
N ILE A 171 17.76 13.68 3.69
CA ILE A 171 17.63 12.37 2.99
C ILE A 171 17.52 12.52 1.45
N ILE A 172 17.35 13.74 0.92
CA ILE A 172 17.31 13.98 -0.53
C ILE A 172 18.33 15.06 -0.87
N LYS A 173 19.52 14.59 -1.29
CA LYS A 173 20.62 15.37 -1.87
C LYS A 173 20.09 16.19 -3.05
N ASP A 174 20.66 17.38 -3.23
CA ASP A 174 20.20 18.42 -4.16
C ASP A 174 20.12 17.96 -5.63
#